data_AF-A0A1I4NUP8-F1
#
_entry.id   AF-A0A1I4NUP8-F1
#
_cell.length_a   1.000
_cell.length_b   1.000
_cell.length_c   1.000
_cell.angle_alpha   90.00
_cell.angle_beta   90.00
_cell.angle_gamma   90.00
#
_symmetry.space_group_name_H-M   'P 1'
#
loop_
_entity.id
_entity.type
_entity.pdbx_description
1 polymer ?
#
loop_
_entity_poly.entity_id
_entity_poly.type
_entity_poly.pdbx_seq_one_letter_code
_entity_poly.pdbx_strand_id
1 'polypeptide(L)'
;MVNNLQEAEIVRIESIGEGSRVCLDLVDHLSPTEGILLGNTGHGYFLVLAENRTTDTYPARPFRINSGAIHHYVVKEGEKTAYLAELKPGDSITVYNETGGTRKLAIGRVKIEKRPLIRVVATVGDTEISATLQEADSVHLLTPEHLEKQAISLQEGERILVKVDEPGRHLGEKIEEEIIEF
;
A
#
# COMPACT_ATOMS: atom_id res chain seq x y z
N MET A 1 21.02 3.68 1.01
CA MET A 1 20.18 2.90 1.94
C MET A 1 19.38 1.93 1.11
N VAL A 2 19.34 0.67 1.55
CA VAL A 2 18.86 -0.46 0.76
C VAL A 2 17.32 -0.42 0.77
N ASN A 3 16.70 -0.10 -0.36
CA ASN A 3 15.25 -0.17 -0.59
C ASN A 3 14.79 -1.64 -0.72
N ASN A 4 15.15 -2.52 0.23
CA ASN A 4 14.81 -3.92 0.08
C ASN A 4 13.38 -4.17 0.54
N LEU A 5 12.56 -4.50 -0.44
CA LEU A 5 11.36 -5.26 -0.21
C LEU A 5 11.74 -6.62 0.41
N GLN A 6 10.92 -7.10 1.33
CA GLN A 6 11.11 -8.33 2.09
C GLN A 6 9.89 -9.23 1.90
N GLU A 7 10.12 -10.54 1.87
CA GLU A 7 9.04 -11.51 1.87
C GLU A 7 8.35 -11.51 3.25
N ALA A 8 7.04 -11.32 3.25
CA ALA A 8 6.19 -11.50 4.41
C ALA A 8 5.17 -12.61 4.17
N GLU A 9 5.00 -13.47 5.16
CA GLU A 9 3.97 -14.51 5.14
C GLU A 9 2.65 -13.96 5.65
N ILE A 10 1.56 -14.19 4.92
CA ILE A 10 0.22 -13.78 5.33
C ILE A 10 -0.26 -14.71 6.43
N VAL A 11 -0.57 -14.16 7.59
CA VAL A 11 -0.98 -14.92 8.77
C VAL A 11 -2.46 -14.76 9.11
N ARG A 12 -3.13 -13.73 8.58
CA ARG A 12 -4.55 -13.47 8.82
C ARG A 12 -5.17 -12.58 7.76
N ILE A 13 -6.38 -12.94 7.32
CA ILE A 13 -7.21 -12.13 6.42
C ILE A 13 -8.62 -12.05 7.00
N GLU A 14 -9.11 -10.84 7.25
CA GLU A 14 -10.42 -10.61 7.88
C GLU A 14 -11.22 -9.58 7.09
N SER A 15 -12.48 -9.89 6.75
CA SER A 15 -13.41 -8.85 6.29
C SER A 15 -13.82 -7.99 7.47
N ILE A 16 -13.68 -6.66 7.32
CA ILE A 16 -13.92 -5.69 8.40
C ILE A 16 -15.07 -4.73 8.10
N GLY A 17 -15.89 -5.05 7.09
CA GLY A 17 -17.07 -4.29 6.70
C GLY A 17 -16.78 -3.09 5.79
N GLU A 18 -17.70 -2.13 5.76
CA GLU A 18 -17.62 -0.98 4.88
C GLU A 18 -16.86 0.19 5.53
N GLY A 19 -15.87 0.73 4.80
CA GLY A 19 -15.09 1.87 5.25
C GLY A 19 -14.72 2.84 4.13
N SER A 20 -14.10 3.95 4.48
CA SER A 20 -13.63 4.94 3.50
C SER A 20 -12.29 4.50 2.92
N ARG A 21 -12.25 4.28 1.60
CA ARG A 21 -11.04 3.93 0.84
C ARG A 21 -10.56 5.13 0.03
N VAL A 22 -9.25 5.37 0.04
CA VAL A 22 -8.58 6.38 -0.77
C VAL A 22 -8.09 5.77 -2.08
N CYS A 23 -8.39 6.45 -3.18
CA CYS A 23 -7.86 6.19 -4.51
C CYS A 23 -6.98 7.36 -4.93
N LEU A 24 -5.80 7.06 -5.46
CA LEU A 24 -4.93 8.07 -6.05
C LEU A 24 -4.91 7.90 -7.56
N ASP A 25 -5.25 8.98 -8.27
CA ASP A 25 -4.96 9.12 -9.70
C ASP A 25 -3.71 9.99 -9.84
N LEU A 26 -2.67 9.46 -10.47
CA LEU A 26 -1.42 10.15 -10.73
C LEU A 26 -1.43 10.84 -12.09
N VAL A 27 -0.49 11.76 -12.30
CA VAL A 27 -0.38 12.54 -13.53
C VAL A 27 0.34 11.83 -14.69
N ASP A 28 0.77 10.59 -14.49
CA ASP A 28 1.51 9.80 -15.48
C ASP A 28 1.11 8.31 -15.39
N HIS A 29 1.52 7.55 -16.39
CA HIS A 29 1.36 6.11 -16.45
C HIS A 29 2.31 5.40 -15.48
N LEU A 30 1.79 4.35 -14.87
CA LEU A 30 2.47 3.37 -14.03
C LEU A 30 2.65 2.09 -14.85
N SER A 31 3.73 1.35 -14.61
CA SER A 31 3.88 -0.03 -15.07
C SER A 31 2.99 -0.97 -14.23
N PRO A 32 2.70 -2.21 -14.71
CA PRO A 32 1.89 -3.16 -13.95
C PRO A 32 2.48 -3.55 -12.59
N THR A 33 3.79 -3.43 -12.41
CA THR A 33 4.51 -3.75 -11.16
C THR A 33 4.88 -2.50 -10.36
N GLU A 34 4.49 -1.31 -10.84
CA GLU A 34 4.63 -0.07 -10.09
C GLU A 34 3.46 0.13 -9.12
N GLY A 35 3.78 0.70 -7.96
CA GLY A 35 2.82 0.91 -6.88
C GLY A 35 3.30 1.90 -5.84
N ILE A 36 2.60 1.93 -4.71
CA ILE A 36 2.97 2.74 -3.54
C ILE A 36 3.02 1.85 -2.30
N LEU A 37 3.86 2.25 -1.34
CA LEU A 37 3.97 1.59 -0.04
C LEU A 37 3.02 2.24 0.96
N LEU A 38 2.11 1.44 1.53
CA LEU A 38 1.16 1.88 2.56
C LEU A 38 0.86 0.80 3.61
N GLY A 39 0.44 1.21 4.80
CA GLY A 39 0.21 0.30 5.92
C GLY A 39 -0.61 0.95 7.04
N ASN A 40 -1.14 0.11 7.94
CA ASN A 40 -1.93 0.57 9.09
C ASN A 40 -1.08 1.31 10.15
N THR A 41 0.20 0.91 10.30
CA THR A 41 1.10 1.34 11.38
C THR A 41 2.48 1.70 10.84
N GLY A 42 3.35 2.24 11.70
CA GLY A 42 4.75 2.52 11.35
C GLY A 42 5.66 1.29 11.25
N HIS A 43 5.15 0.07 11.52
CA HIS A 43 5.93 -1.17 11.51
C HIS A 43 6.24 -1.70 10.10
N GLY A 44 5.53 -1.19 9.09
CA GLY A 44 5.83 -1.54 7.71
C GLY A 44 4.66 -1.30 6.77
N TYR A 45 4.91 -1.58 5.50
CA TYR A 45 4.04 -1.18 4.40
C TYR A 45 3.96 -2.27 3.34
N PHE A 46 2.75 -2.48 2.83
CA PHE A 46 2.46 -3.31 1.68
C PHE A 46 2.68 -2.51 0.40
N LEU A 47 3.22 -3.15 -0.65
CA LEU A 47 3.30 -2.56 -1.98
C LEU A 47 1.99 -2.79 -2.75
N VAL A 48 1.15 -1.75 -2.81
CA VAL A 48 -0.12 -1.78 -3.54
C VAL A 48 0.10 -1.28 -4.97
N LEU A 49 -0.17 -2.15 -5.93
CA LEU A 49 0.12 -1.95 -7.34
C LEU A 49 -0.96 -1.13 -8.05
N ALA A 50 -0.57 -0.59 -9.20
CA ALA A 50 -1.44 0.15 -10.09
C ALA A 50 -2.56 -0.71 -10.72
N GLU A 51 -3.72 -0.09 -10.98
CA GLU A 51 -4.93 -0.68 -11.58
C GLU A 51 -4.74 -0.87 -13.10
N ASN A 52 -3.68 -1.55 -13.49
CA ASN A 52 -3.22 -1.63 -14.88
C ASN A 52 -3.85 -2.78 -15.66
N ARG A 53 -4.74 -3.54 -15.03
CA ARG A 53 -5.32 -4.77 -15.56
C ARG A 53 -6.80 -4.55 -15.80
N THR A 54 -7.27 -5.05 -16.94
CA THR A 54 -8.71 -5.19 -17.17
C THR A 54 -9.19 -6.34 -16.32
N THR A 55 -10.18 -6.10 -15.48
CA THR A 55 -10.92 -7.13 -14.76
C THR A 55 -12.26 -7.37 -15.46
N ASP A 56 -13.00 -8.38 -15.02
CA ASP A 56 -14.37 -8.60 -15.49
C ASP A 56 -15.28 -7.39 -15.19
N THR A 57 -14.90 -6.57 -14.20
CA THR A 57 -15.69 -5.47 -13.67
C THR A 57 -15.20 -4.10 -14.16
N TYR A 58 -13.92 -3.93 -14.47
CA TYR A 58 -13.32 -2.63 -14.76
C TYR A 58 -12.29 -2.64 -15.90
N PRO A 59 -12.27 -1.60 -16.76
CA PRO A 59 -11.16 -1.41 -17.69
C PRO A 59 -9.90 -0.96 -16.93
N ALA A 60 -8.72 -1.30 -17.46
CA ALA A 60 -7.44 -0.85 -16.94
C ALA A 60 -7.37 0.70 -16.86
N ARG A 61 -6.82 1.19 -15.76
CA ARG A 61 -6.53 2.61 -15.49
C ARG A 61 -5.07 2.72 -15.06
N PRO A 62 -4.13 2.77 -16.01
CA PRO A 62 -2.69 2.69 -15.73
C PRO A 62 -2.10 3.91 -15.01
N PHE A 63 -2.93 4.81 -14.49
CA PHE A 63 -2.55 5.99 -13.71
C PHE A 63 -3.13 5.94 -12.28
N ARG A 64 -3.91 4.89 -11.97
CA ARG A 64 -4.69 4.77 -10.74
C ARG A 64 -4.11 3.72 -9.81
N ILE A 65 -4.14 4.01 -8.51
CA ILE A 65 -3.95 3.02 -7.45
C ILE A 65 -5.16 3.05 -6.52
N ASN A 66 -5.75 1.88 -6.26
CA ASN A 66 -6.78 1.69 -5.24
C ASN A 66 -6.10 1.46 -3.89
N SER A 67 -5.53 2.53 -3.33
CA SER A 67 -4.54 2.51 -2.25
C SER A 67 -4.97 1.72 -1.00
N GLY A 68 -5.90 2.24 -0.20
CA GLY A 68 -6.23 1.65 1.10
C GLY A 68 -7.14 2.52 1.94
N ALA A 69 -7.35 2.14 3.20
CA ALA A 69 -8.19 2.89 4.13
C ALA A 69 -7.61 4.28 4.45
N ILE A 70 -8.47 5.25 4.75
CA ILE A 70 -8.10 6.65 5.01
C ILE A 70 -6.99 6.86 6.06
N HIS A 71 -6.87 5.95 7.03
CA HIS A 71 -5.93 6.03 8.15
C HIS A 71 -4.53 5.47 7.81
N HIS A 72 -4.33 4.93 6.62
CA HIS A 72 -3.03 4.37 6.26
C HIS A 72 -1.95 5.42 6.25
N TYR A 73 -0.80 5.08 6.83
CA TYR A 73 0.45 5.72 6.50
C TYR A 73 0.84 5.34 5.06
N VAL A 74 1.33 6.31 4.31
CA VAL A 74 1.91 6.12 2.98
C VAL A 74 3.32 6.70 2.95
N VAL A 75 4.25 5.98 2.31
CA VAL A 75 5.64 6.40 2.22
C VAL A 75 5.81 7.51 1.18
N LYS A 76 6.48 8.58 1.58
CA LYS A 76 6.86 9.75 0.77
C LYS A 76 8.37 9.79 0.57
N GLU A 77 8.83 10.83 -0.10
CA GLU A 77 10.25 11.08 -0.35
C GLU A 77 11.03 11.27 0.96
N GLY A 78 12.25 10.74 1.01
CA GLY A 78 13.13 10.89 2.17
C GLY A 78 12.69 10.11 3.40
N GLU A 79 12.03 8.96 3.21
CA GLU A 79 11.53 8.08 4.29
C GLU A 79 10.45 8.73 5.18
N LYS A 80 9.89 9.86 4.72
CA LYS A 80 8.77 10.50 5.38
C LYS A 80 7.49 9.70 5.16
N THR A 81 6.52 9.88 6.06
CA THR A 81 5.16 9.35 5.89
C THR A 81 4.12 10.44 5.93
N ALA A 82 2.93 10.16 5.43
CA ALA A 82 1.72 10.95 5.64
C ALA A 82 0.53 10.02 5.77
N TYR A 83 -0.59 10.50 6.31
CA TYR A 83 -1.84 9.75 6.21
C TYR A 83 -2.44 9.88 4.79
N LEU A 84 -3.03 8.80 4.27
CA LEU A 84 -3.75 8.85 2.99
C LEU A 84 -4.85 9.93 2.98
N ALA A 85 -5.50 10.17 4.13
CA ALA A 85 -6.51 11.22 4.29
C ALA A 85 -5.97 12.65 4.12
N GLU A 86 -4.66 12.87 4.27
CA GLU A 86 -4.04 14.20 4.22
C GLU A 86 -3.59 14.59 2.81
N LEU A 87 -3.47 13.62 1.91
CA LEU A 87 -3.00 13.85 0.55
C LEU A 87 -3.98 14.72 -0.24
N LYS A 88 -3.43 15.59 -1.07
CA LYS A 88 -4.18 16.50 -1.95
C LYS A 88 -3.67 16.43 -3.39
N PRO A 89 -4.51 16.79 -4.38
CA PRO A 89 -4.02 17.06 -5.73
C PRO A 89 -2.88 18.07 -5.71
N GLY A 90 -1.83 17.82 -6.51
CA GLY A 90 -0.61 18.61 -6.54
C GLY A 90 0.48 18.13 -5.58
N ASP A 91 0.15 17.34 -4.56
CA ASP A 91 1.16 16.66 -3.76
C ASP A 91 1.95 15.66 -4.61
N SER A 92 3.13 15.29 -4.13
CA SER A 92 3.96 14.27 -4.75
C SER A 92 4.05 13.01 -3.90
N ILE A 93 4.11 11.87 -4.58
CA ILE A 93 4.19 10.55 -3.97
C ILE A 93 5.38 9.77 -4.53
N THR A 94 5.95 8.90 -3.71
CA THR A 94 7.00 7.97 -4.14
C THR A 94 6.34 6.73 -4.73
N VAL A 95 6.61 6.47 -6.00
CA VAL A 95 6.22 5.25 -6.69
C VAL A 95 7.39 4.28 -6.65
N TYR A 96 7.10 3.03 -6.32
CA TYR A 96 8.06 1.93 -6.23
C TYR A 96 7.81 0.94 -7.37
N ASN A 97 8.87 0.40 -7.96
CA ASN A 97 8.80 -0.76 -8.85
C ASN A 97 9.09 -2.06 -8.08
N GLU A 98 9.05 -3.20 -8.78
CA GLU A 98 9.25 -4.53 -8.22
C GLU A 98 10.63 -4.78 -7.60
N THR A 99 11.63 -3.99 -7.97
CA THR A 99 13.00 -4.11 -7.46
C THR A 99 13.32 -3.11 -6.34
N GLY A 100 12.33 -2.34 -5.89
CA GLY A 100 12.52 -1.27 -4.90
C GLY A 100 13.11 0.03 -5.47
N GLY A 101 13.27 0.11 -6.79
CA GLY A 101 13.57 1.36 -7.49
C GLY A 101 12.41 2.34 -7.35
N THR A 102 12.74 3.63 -7.24
CA THR A 102 11.75 4.67 -6.96
C THR A 102 11.76 5.80 -7.96
N ARG A 103 10.58 6.35 -8.25
CA ARG A 103 10.44 7.66 -8.91
C ARG A 103 9.32 8.47 -8.25
N LYS A 104 9.30 9.76 -8.56
CA LYS A 104 8.34 10.71 -8.00
C LYS A 104 7.27 11.05 -9.03
N LEU A 105 6.01 10.98 -8.64
CA LEU A 105 4.88 11.45 -9.45
C LEU A 105 3.99 12.40 -8.65
N ALA A 106 3.36 13.34 -9.35
CA ALA A 106 2.35 14.20 -8.75
C ALA A 106 0.99 13.50 -8.73
N ILE A 107 0.19 13.80 -7.70
CA ILE A 107 -1.18 13.34 -7.57
C ILE A 107 -2.08 14.29 -8.36
N GLY A 108 -2.79 13.76 -9.35
CA GLY A 108 -3.78 14.51 -10.13
C GLY A 108 -5.14 14.57 -9.44
N ARG A 109 -5.56 13.48 -8.77
CA ARG A 109 -6.81 13.42 -8.02
C ARG A 109 -6.72 12.47 -6.83
N VAL A 110 -7.32 12.88 -5.72
CA VAL A 110 -7.59 12.03 -4.56
C VAL A 110 -9.10 11.78 -4.51
N LYS A 111 -9.51 10.51 -4.54
CA LYS A 111 -10.93 10.12 -4.46
C LYS A 111 -11.14 9.26 -3.23
N ILE A 112 -12.07 9.68 -2.36
CA ILE A 112 -12.44 8.94 -1.14
C ILE A 112 -13.87 8.44 -1.30
N GLU A 113 -14.07 7.13 -1.19
CA GLU A 113 -15.39 6.50 -1.36
C GLU A 113 -15.58 5.32 -0.39
N LYS A 114 -16.84 5.02 -0.06
CA LYS A 114 -17.20 3.87 0.79
C LYS A 114 -17.08 2.56 0.02
N ARG A 115 -16.37 1.58 0.58
CA ARG A 115 -16.15 0.24 -0.02
C ARG A 115 -16.05 -0.82 1.06
N PRO A 116 -16.40 -2.09 0.75
CA PRO A 116 -16.02 -3.23 1.57
C PRO A 116 -14.50 -3.33 1.70
N LEU A 117 -14.02 -3.62 2.91
CA LEU A 117 -12.60 -3.68 3.25
C LEU A 117 -12.23 -5.03 3.86
N ILE A 118 -11.02 -5.48 3.53
CA ILE A 118 -10.33 -6.59 4.21
C ILE A 118 -9.11 -6.05 4.95
N ARG A 119 -8.87 -6.55 6.16
CA ARG A 119 -7.61 -6.39 6.89
C ARG A 119 -6.73 -7.60 6.60
N VAL A 120 -5.55 -7.34 6.06
CA VAL A 120 -4.51 -8.34 5.77
C VAL A 120 -3.38 -8.13 6.76
N VAL A 121 -2.97 -9.19 7.42
CA VAL A 121 -1.84 -9.22 8.35
C VAL A 121 -0.79 -10.16 7.81
N ALA A 122 0.46 -9.69 7.77
CA ALA A 122 1.60 -10.48 7.37
C ALA A 122 2.76 -10.31 8.36
N THR A 123 3.66 -11.29 8.41
CA THR A 123 4.79 -11.30 9.33
C THR A 123 6.11 -11.41 8.60
N VAL A 124 7.12 -10.66 9.07
CA VAL A 124 8.53 -10.81 8.71
C VAL A 124 9.31 -11.10 9.99
N GLY A 125 9.68 -12.37 10.19
CA GLY A 125 10.19 -12.80 11.50
C GLY A 125 9.16 -12.53 12.60
N ASP A 126 9.55 -11.79 13.64
CA ASP A 126 8.68 -11.41 14.76
C ASP A 126 7.90 -10.10 14.53
N THR A 127 8.08 -9.45 13.38
CA THR A 127 7.42 -8.16 13.07
C THR A 127 6.09 -8.40 12.37
N GLU A 128 4.98 -7.97 13.00
CA GLU A 128 3.66 -7.92 12.38
C GLU A 128 3.49 -6.63 11.57
N ILE A 129 3.01 -6.76 10.34
CA ILE A 129 2.66 -5.66 9.45
C ILE A 129 1.24 -5.89 8.97
N SER A 130 0.44 -4.83 8.87
CA SER A 130 -0.94 -4.95 8.39
C SER A 130 -1.34 -3.83 7.43
N ALA A 131 -2.26 -4.17 6.54
CA ALA A 131 -2.92 -3.22 5.64
C ALA A 131 -4.43 -3.49 5.62
N THR A 132 -5.18 -2.44 5.34
CA THR A 132 -6.63 -2.43 5.22
C THR A 132 -6.97 -2.03 3.80
N LEU A 133 -7.27 -3.03 2.97
CA LEU A 133 -7.41 -2.91 1.53
C LEU A 133 -8.87 -3.04 1.12
N GLN A 134 -9.22 -2.52 -0.05
CA GLN A 134 -10.54 -2.80 -0.60
C GLN A 134 -10.66 -4.28 -0.99
N GLU A 135 -11.80 -4.88 -0.65
CA GLU A 135 -12.20 -6.19 -1.11
C GLU A 135 -12.68 -6.10 -2.57
N ALA A 136 -11.74 -6.07 -3.52
CA ALA A 136 -12.03 -6.05 -4.96
C ALA A 136 -10.93 -6.68 -5.82
N ASP A 137 -11.33 -7.10 -7.02
CA ASP A 137 -10.49 -7.65 -8.11
C ASP A 137 -9.47 -6.65 -8.68
N SER A 138 -9.63 -5.36 -8.37
CA SER A 138 -8.82 -4.25 -8.85
C SER A 138 -7.66 -3.88 -7.92
N VAL A 139 -7.57 -4.47 -6.73
CA VAL A 139 -6.47 -4.26 -5.78
C VAL A 139 -5.48 -5.40 -5.91
N HIS A 140 -4.21 -5.06 -6.20
CA HIS A 140 -3.15 -6.03 -6.37
C HIS A 140 -1.95 -5.70 -5.47
N LEU A 141 -1.30 -6.74 -5.00
CA LEU A 141 -0.03 -6.72 -4.28
C LEU A 141 1.05 -7.39 -5.13
N LEU A 142 2.31 -7.28 -4.71
CA LEU A 142 3.44 -7.91 -5.37
C LEU A 142 3.88 -9.19 -4.64
N THR A 143 4.07 -10.29 -5.36
CA THR A 143 4.63 -11.55 -4.83
C THR A 143 6.16 -11.54 -4.87
N PRO A 144 6.84 -12.47 -4.16
CA PRO A 144 8.30 -12.63 -4.24
C PRO A 144 8.83 -12.91 -5.66
N GLU A 145 8.01 -13.48 -6.53
CA GLU A 145 8.32 -13.73 -7.95
C GLU A 145 8.15 -12.47 -8.83
N HIS A 146 7.88 -11.30 -8.23
CA HIS A 146 7.57 -10.05 -8.91
C HIS A 146 6.33 -10.11 -9.81
N LEU A 147 5.37 -10.96 -9.43
CA LEU A 147 4.08 -11.07 -10.09
C LEU A 147 3.02 -10.36 -9.26
N GLU A 148 1.95 -9.90 -9.91
CA GLU A 148 0.80 -9.42 -9.17
C GLU A 148 0.02 -10.54 -8.48
N LYS A 149 -0.64 -10.18 -7.38
CA LYS A 149 -1.60 -11.02 -6.69
C LYS A 149 -2.80 -10.19 -6.28
N GLN A 150 -4.01 -10.61 -6.64
CA GLN A 150 -5.23 -9.91 -6.23
C GLN A 150 -5.44 -10.02 -4.73
N ALA A 151 -5.79 -8.92 -4.08
CA ALA A 151 -6.04 -8.87 -2.64
C ALA A 151 -7.16 -9.83 -2.21
N ILE A 152 -8.21 -9.97 -3.04
CA ILE A 152 -9.34 -10.89 -2.79
C ILE A 152 -8.99 -12.38 -3.00
N SER A 153 -7.83 -12.68 -3.59
CA SER A 153 -7.37 -14.05 -3.85
C SER A 153 -6.29 -14.53 -2.88
N LEU A 154 -5.93 -13.67 -1.92
CA LEU A 154 -4.91 -13.98 -0.92
C LEU A 154 -5.38 -15.12 -0.01
N GLN A 155 -4.43 -15.95 0.40
CA GLN A 155 -4.64 -17.01 1.37
C GLN A 155 -3.57 -16.94 2.48
N GLU A 156 -3.93 -17.38 3.68
CA GLU A 156 -2.96 -17.56 4.76
C GLU A 156 -1.88 -18.56 4.33
N GLY A 157 -0.63 -18.29 4.69
CA GLY A 157 0.56 -19.02 4.27
C GLY A 157 1.15 -18.57 2.92
N GLU A 158 0.44 -17.77 2.12
CA GLU A 158 1.04 -17.15 0.93
C GLU A 158 2.00 -16.02 1.32
N ARG A 159 2.91 -15.69 0.39
CA ARG A 159 3.90 -14.63 0.59
C ARG A 159 3.69 -13.46 -0.35
N ILE A 160 3.95 -12.26 0.17
CA ILE A 160 3.95 -11.00 -0.57
C ILE A 160 5.20 -10.19 -0.22
N LEU A 161 5.52 -9.19 -1.03
CA LEU A 161 6.60 -8.26 -0.78
C LEU A 161 6.12 -7.03 0.02
N VAL A 162 6.78 -6.75 1.13
CA VAL A 162 6.56 -5.60 2.00
C VAL A 162 7.83 -4.78 2.19
N LYS A 163 7.69 -3.57 2.74
CA LYS A 163 8.80 -2.84 3.37
C LYS A 163 8.58 -2.83 4.88
N VAL A 164 9.43 -3.51 5.63
CA VAL A 164 9.49 -3.37 7.10
C VAL A 164 10.04 -2.00 7.46
N ASP A 165 9.50 -1.39 8.52
CA ASP A 165 9.95 -0.11 9.05
C ASP A 165 9.87 -0.11 10.59
N GLU A 166 10.50 0.87 11.23
CA GLU A 166 10.44 1.06 12.68
C GLU A 166 9.38 2.12 13.03
N PRO A 167 8.50 1.85 14.03
CA PRO A 167 7.54 2.83 14.54
C PRO A 167 8.26 4.04 15.14
N GLY A 168 7.50 5.10 15.47
CA GLY A 168 8.08 6.39 15.90
C GLY A 168 8.04 7.41 14.78
N ARG A 169 6.84 7.84 14.36
CA ARG A 169 6.67 8.91 13.37
C ARG A 169 5.85 10.04 13.98
N HIS A 170 6.41 11.25 14.02
CA HIS A 170 5.67 12.46 14.39
C HIS A 170 5.71 13.45 13.24
N LEU A 171 4.53 13.82 12.72
CA LEU A 171 4.38 14.68 11.56
C LEU A 171 5.17 14.17 10.32
N GLY A 172 5.26 12.86 10.17
CA GLY A 172 5.94 12.21 9.05
C GLY A 172 7.47 12.08 9.19
N GLU A 173 8.08 12.57 10.27
CA GLU A 173 9.51 12.43 10.54
C GLU A 173 9.76 11.28 11.52
N LYS A 174 10.86 10.52 11.32
CA LYS A 174 11.30 9.46 12.25
C LYS A 174 11.84 10.08 13.53
N ILE A 175 11.25 9.68 14.65
CA ILE A 175 11.70 10.06 15.99
C ILE A 175 11.74 8.82 16.89
N GLU A 176 12.69 8.79 17.83
CA GLU A 176 12.70 7.77 18.88
C GLU A 176 11.62 8.11 19.91
N GLU A 177 10.49 7.41 19.87
CA GLU A 177 9.40 7.50 20.84
C GLU A 177 8.87 6.10 21.18
N GLU A 178 8.33 5.94 22.39
CA GLU A 178 7.58 4.74 22.78
C GLU A 178 6.16 4.84 22.22
N ILE A 179 5.89 4.10 21.14
CA ILE A 179 4.60 4.08 20.45
C ILE A 179 4.00 2.68 20.53
N ILE A 180 2.71 2.60 20.87
CA ILE A 180 1.93 1.36 20.88
C ILE A 180 0.78 1.52 19.87
N GLU A 181 0.78 0.72 18.81
CA GLU A 181 -0.25 0.65 17.76
C GLU A 181 -0.75 -0.81 17.64
N PHE A 182 -2.00 -1.02 17.20
CA PHE A 182 -2.67 -2.34 17.11
C PHE A 182 -3.37 -2.54 15.76
#